data_AF-A0A2T2X746-F1
#
_entry.id   AF-A0A2T2X746-F1
#
_cell.length_a   1.000
_cell.length_b   1.000
_cell.length_c   1.000
_cell.angle_alpha   90.00
_cell.angle_beta   90.00
_cell.angle_gamma   90.00
#
_symmetry.space_group_name_H-M   'P 1'
#
loop_
_entity.id
_entity.type
_entity.pdbx_description
1 polymer ?
#
loop_
_entity_poly.entity_id
_entity_poly.type
_entity_poly.pdbx_seq_one_letter_code
_entity_poly.pdbx_strand_id
1 'polypeptide(L)'
;MVIDPPKHMVAIHLSIPVRVKTLPKRREPVVIGLDAGVTEVFADSRGHFYGEGFGRVLDRLSAQTTTQGAERNRLHAAEKTLAASSRSKDRQKADRIRRFNLGRVKLNARRARGQAEVKRRISEALREVLRFRP
;
A
#
# COMPACT_ATOMS: atom_id res chain seq x y z
N MET A 1 -3.18 -8.66 25.58
CA MET A 1 -2.56 -7.32 25.70
C MET A 1 -1.07 -7.50 25.50
N VAL A 2 -0.48 -6.83 24.52
CA VAL A 2 0.99 -6.83 24.33
C VAL A 2 1.47 -5.43 24.65
N ILE A 3 2.35 -5.32 25.64
CA ILE A 3 3.05 -4.08 25.97
C ILE A 3 4.40 -4.16 25.28
N ASP A 4 4.72 -3.19 24.42
CA ASP A 4 6.03 -3.03 23.78
C ASP A 4 6.73 -1.82 24.44
N PRO A 5 7.51 -2.03 25.52
CA PRO A 5 8.09 -0.95 26.33
C PRO A 5 8.88 0.11 25.54
N PRO A 6 9.73 -0.25 24.54
CA PRO A 6 10.50 0.76 23.80
C PRO A 6 9.68 1.59 22.81
N LYS A 7 8.43 1.23 22.50
CA LYS A 7 7.58 1.97 21.54
C LYS A 7 6.51 2.84 22.20
N HIS A 8 6.40 2.83 23.53
CA HIS A 8 5.30 3.48 24.27
C HIS A 8 3.91 3.20 23.67
N MET A 9 3.70 1.97 23.18
CA MET A 9 2.47 1.58 22.50
C MET A 9 1.84 0.38 23.20
N VAL A 10 0.57 0.52 23.54
CA VAL A 10 -0.26 -0.57 24.08
C VAL A 10 -1.21 -1.01 22.98
N ALA A 11 -1.09 -2.26 22.54
CA ALA A 11 -2.02 -2.86 21.59
C ALA A 11 -3.03 -3.74 22.34
N ILE A 12 -4.30 -3.34 22.29
CA ILE A 12 -5.43 -4.11 22.82
C ILE A 12 -6.06 -4.86 21.65
N HIS A 13 -5.85 -6.17 21.60
CA HIS A 13 -6.57 -7.06 20.68
C HIS A 13 -7.85 -7.53 21.37
N LEU A 14 -8.97 -6.92 20.97
CA LEU A 14 -10.32 -7.34 21.36
C LEU A 14 -10.92 -8.16 20.24
N SER A 15 -11.21 -9.43 20.52
CA SER A 15 -12.02 -10.25 19.63
C SER A 15 -13.47 -9.81 19.77
N ILE A 16 -13.98 -9.07 18.78
CA ILE A 16 -15.40 -8.72 18.73
C ILE A 16 -16.13 -9.83 17.97
N PRO A 17 -17.06 -10.55 18.60
CA PRO A 17 -17.84 -11.56 17.90
C PRO A 17 -18.74 -10.87 16.87
N VAL A 18 -18.42 -11.05 15.59
CA VAL A 18 -19.25 -10.54 14.50
C VAL A 18 -20.38 -11.54 14.26
N ARG A 19 -21.61 -11.15 14.60
CA ARG A 19 -22.80 -11.91 14.23
C ARG A 19 -23.08 -11.70 12.75
N VAL A 20 -22.57 -12.61 11.92
CA VAL A 20 -22.95 -12.70 10.52
C VAL A 20 -24.28 -13.44 10.38
N LYS A 21 -25.23 -12.88 9.63
CA LYS A 21 -26.42 -13.63 9.22
C LYS A 21 -25.98 -14.79 8.33
N THR A 22 -26.12 -16.01 8.83
CA THR A 22 -25.85 -17.21 8.04
C THR A 22 -26.92 -17.32 6.96
N LEU A 23 -26.51 -17.39 5.70
CA LEU A 23 -27.43 -17.66 4.60
C LEU A 23 -27.97 -19.10 4.73
N PRO A 24 -29.22 -19.37 4.32
CA PRO A 24 -29.75 -20.73 4.31
C PRO A 24 -28.82 -21.63 3.49
N LYS A 25 -28.49 -22.81 4.04
CA LYS A 25 -27.71 -23.81 3.31
C LYS A 25 -28.48 -24.18 2.03
N ARG A 26 -27.88 -23.92 0.86
CA ARG A 26 -28.36 -24.54 -0.38
C ARG A 26 -28.20 -26.06 -0.26
N ARG A 27 -29.13 -26.81 -0.87
CA ARG A 27 -29.05 -28.27 -0.95
C ARG A 27 -27.79 -28.73 -1.71
N GLU A 28 -27.34 -27.92 -2.67
CA GLU A 28 -26.11 -28.13 -3.43
C GLU A 28 -25.19 -26.90 -3.33
N PRO A 29 -23.91 -27.07 -2.95
CA PRO A 29 -22.97 -25.96 -2.89
C PRO A 29 -22.55 -25.53 -4.30
N VAL A 30 -22.80 -24.27 -4.63
CA VAL A 30 -22.15 -23.65 -5.80
C VAL A 30 -20.74 -23.28 -5.39
N VAL A 31 -19.74 -23.92 -6.00
CA VAL A 31 -18.32 -23.59 -5.80
C VAL A 31 -17.85 -22.74 -6.98
N ILE A 32 -17.21 -21.61 -6.67
CA ILE A 32 -16.58 -20.72 -7.65
C ILE A 32 -15.13 -20.53 -7.19
N GLY A 33 -14.18 -20.85 -8.06
CA GLY A 33 -12.77 -20.54 -7.84
C GLY A 33 -12.52 -19.06 -8.14
N LEU A 34 -11.74 -18.39 -7.29
CA LEU A 34 -11.28 -17.01 -7.52
C LEU A 34 -9.76 -16.99 -7.50
N ASP A 35 -9.16 -16.56 -8.60
CA ASP A 35 -7.73 -16.28 -8.69
C ASP A 35 -7.47 -14.78 -8.53
N ALA A 36 -6.36 -14.40 -7.90
CA ALA A 36 -6.00 -13.00 -7.66
C ALA A 36 -4.91 -12.55 -8.65
N GLY A 37 -5.21 -11.53 -9.43
CA GLY A 37 -4.35 -11.06 -10.54
C GLY A 37 -3.59 -9.77 -10.26
N VAL A 38 -2.69 -9.44 -11.20
CA VAL A 38 -1.98 -8.14 -11.25
C VAL A 38 -2.60 -7.19 -12.27
N THR A 39 -3.17 -7.70 -13.37
CA THR A 39 -3.86 -6.94 -14.42
C THR A 39 -5.28 -6.56 -13.97
N GLU A 40 -6.02 -7.54 -13.47
CA GLU A 40 -7.33 -7.44 -12.82
C GLU A 40 -7.18 -7.83 -11.34
N VAL A 41 -8.18 -7.53 -10.52
CA VAL A 41 -8.14 -7.93 -9.10
C VAL A 41 -8.44 -9.42 -8.96
N PHE A 42 -9.52 -9.89 -9.57
CA PHE A 42 -9.92 -11.30 -9.50
C PHE A 42 -10.33 -11.84 -10.87
N ALA A 43 -10.09 -13.13 -11.09
CA ALA A 43 -10.69 -13.90 -12.18
C ALA A 43 -11.43 -15.10 -11.57
N ASP A 44 -12.65 -15.38 -12.05
CA ASP A 44 -13.38 -16.57 -11.60
C ASP A 44 -13.21 -17.77 -12.53
N SER A 45 -13.49 -18.96 -12.01
CA SER A 45 -13.45 -20.23 -12.76
C SER A 45 -14.44 -20.32 -13.93
N ARG A 46 -15.32 -19.31 -14.11
CA ARG A 46 -16.28 -19.23 -15.23
C ARG A 46 -15.81 -18.26 -16.31
N GLY A 47 -14.66 -17.62 -16.13
CA GLY A 47 -14.07 -16.69 -17.09
C GLY A 47 -14.50 -15.24 -16.90
N HIS A 48 -15.12 -14.86 -15.78
CA HIS A 48 -15.37 -13.45 -15.48
C HIS A 48 -14.16 -12.82 -14.80
N PHE A 49 -13.91 -11.56 -15.15
CA PHE A 49 -12.86 -10.74 -14.58
C PHE A 49 -13.47 -9.61 -13.74
N TYR A 50 -12.84 -9.29 -12.61
CA TYR A 50 -13.31 -8.31 -11.65
C TYR A 50 -12.21 -7.31 -11.32
N GLY A 51 -12.59 -6.03 -11.24
CA GLY A 51 -11.64 -4.97 -10.93
C GLY A 51 -10.66 -4.67 -12.07
N GLU A 52 -11.16 -4.61 -13.31
CA GLU A 52 -10.36 -4.24 -14.47
C GLU A 52 -9.58 -2.92 -14.30
N GLY A 53 -8.39 -2.87 -14.92
CA GLY A 53 -7.50 -1.71 -14.83
C GLY A 53 -6.79 -1.59 -13.49
N PHE A 54 -6.75 -2.66 -12.68
CA PHE A 54 -5.95 -2.75 -11.48
C PHE A 54 -4.45 -2.63 -11.79
N GLY A 55 -3.98 -3.30 -12.84
CA GLY A 55 -2.59 -3.21 -13.31
C GLY A 55 -2.15 -1.78 -13.58
N ARG A 56 -2.98 -0.98 -14.26
CA ARG A 56 -2.70 0.44 -14.52
C ARG A 56 -2.50 1.25 -13.24
N VAL A 57 -3.23 0.92 -12.17
CA VAL A 57 -3.05 1.56 -10.85
C VAL A 57 -1.69 1.15 -10.26
N LEU A 58 -1.36 -0.14 -10.29
CA LEU A 58 -0.09 -0.65 -9.80
C LEU A 58 1.10 -0.05 -10.56
N ASP A 59 1.03 -0.01 -11.88
CA ASP A 59 2.07 0.55 -12.76
C ASP A 59 2.31 2.02 -12.45
N ARG A 60 1.23 2.81 -12.34
CA ARG A 60 1.32 4.22 -11.97
C ARG A 60 2.00 4.41 -10.61
N LEU A 61 1.61 3.63 -9.61
CA LEU A 61 2.20 3.70 -8.26
C LEU A 61 3.67 3.27 -8.25
N SER A 62 4.01 2.25 -9.04
CA SER A 62 5.37 1.75 -9.22
C SER A 62 6.25 2.81 -9.88
N ALA A 63 5.87 3.31 -11.06
CA ALA A 63 6.59 4.36 -11.78
C ALA A 63 6.79 5.62 -10.93
N GLN A 64 5.75 6.01 -10.18
CA GLN A 64 5.82 7.14 -9.27
C GLN A 64 6.83 6.91 -8.13
N THR A 65 6.91 5.69 -7.60
CA THR A 65 7.87 5.32 -6.53
C THR A 65 9.29 5.26 -7.07
N THR A 66 9.50 4.63 -8.23
CA THR A 66 10.81 4.52 -8.91
C THR A 66 11.39 5.89 -9.22
N THR A 67 10.60 6.77 -9.85
CA THR A 67 11.05 8.13 -10.23
C THR A 67 11.46 8.94 -8.99
N GLN A 68 10.65 8.91 -7.93
CA GLN A 68 11.00 9.59 -6.67
C GLN A 68 12.22 8.98 -5.98
N GLY A 69 12.34 7.66 -5.99
CA GLY A 69 13.48 6.94 -5.43
C GLY A 69 14.78 7.39 -6.11
N ALA A 70 14.78 7.46 -7.45
CA ALA A 70 15.93 7.91 -8.22
C ALA A 70 16.35 9.35 -7.87
N GLU A 71 15.41 10.31 -7.86
CA GLU A 71 15.74 11.70 -7.51
C GLU A 71 16.24 11.83 -6.06
N ARG A 72 15.63 11.09 -5.13
CA ARG A 72 16.08 11.08 -3.73
C ARG A 72 17.44 10.44 -3.56
N ASN A 73 17.77 9.39 -4.31
CA ASN A 73 19.08 8.77 -4.26
C ASN A 73 20.18 9.74 -4.69
N ARG A 74 19.93 10.57 -5.72
CA ARG A 74 20.85 11.64 -6.13
C ARG A 74 21.06 12.65 -5.00
N LEU A 75 20.00 13.08 -4.33
CA LEU A 75 20.07 13.99 -3.19
C LEU A 75 20.80 13.38 -1.98
N HIS A 76 20.59 12.09 -1.71
CA HIS A 76 21.31 11.36 -0.66
C HIS A 76 22.81 11.29 -0.96
N ALA A 77 23.19 11.00 -2.21
CA ALA A 77 24.59 11.00 -2.61
C ALA A 77 25.23 12.39 -2.43
N ALA A 78 24.54 13.44 -2.91
CA ALA A 78 25.01 14.82 -2.75
C ALA A 78 25.12 15.25 -1.27
N GLU A 79 24.13 14.92 -0.45
CA GLU A 79 24.16 15.19 0.99
C GLU A 79 25.34 14.52 1.68
N LYS A 80 25.59 13.24 1.38
CA LYS A 80 26.71 12.47 1.95
C LYS A 80 28.06 13.07 1.58
N THR A 81 28.27 13.43 0.30
CA THR A 81 29.51 14.06 -0.15
C THR A 81 29.72 15.42 0.50
N LEU A 82 28.68 16.25 0.60
CA LEU A 82 28.77 17.58 1.21
C LEU A 82 28.97 17.52 2.73
N ALA A 83 28.36 16.55 3.41
CA ALA A 83 28.51 16.34 4.84
C ALA A 83 29.95 15.94 5.22
N ALA A 84 30.65 15.21 4.33
CA ALA A 84 32.03 14.83 4.51
C ALA A 84 33.05 15.95 4.20
N SER A 85 32.61 17.07 3.62
CA SER A 85 33.49 18.21 3.31
C SER A 85 33.94 18.94 4.58
N SER A 86 35.20 19.35 4.61
CA SER A 86 35.75 20.18 5.70
C SER A 86 35.21 21.63 5.67
N ARG A 87 34.57 22.06 4.58
CA ARG A 87 34.05 23.44 4.45
C ARG A 87 32.74 23.61 5.20
N SER A 88 32.67 24.61 6.07
CA SER A 88 31.45 24.93 6.84
C SER A 88 30.22 25.17 5.95
N LYS A 89 30.37 25.87 4.82
CA LYS A 89 29.27 26.13 3.87
C LYS A 89 28.69 24.86 3.25
N ASP A 90 29.53 23.86 2.98
CA ASP A 90 29.11 22.57 2.40
C ASP A 90 28.31 21.76 3.41
N ARG A 91 28.76 21.71 4.66
CA ARG A 91 28.04 21.06 5.77
C ARG A 91 26.67 21.71 6.02
N GLN A 92 26.60 23.05 6.03
CA GLN A 92 25.31 23.77 6.13
C GLN A 92 24.38 23.47 4.94
N LYS A 93 24.92 23.22 3.75
CA LYS A 93 24.12 22.81 2.59
C LYS A 93 23.62 21.38 2.75
N ALA A 94 24.44 20.46 3.26
CA ALA A 94 24.04 19.09 3.57
C ALA A 94 22.86 19.06 4.56
N ASP A 95 22.95 19.82 5.65
CA ASP A 95 21.88 19.93 6.65
C ASP A 95 20.57 20.44 6.06
N ARG A 96 20.64 21.42 5.15
CA ARG A 96 19.46 21.93 4.42
C ARG A 96 18.86 20.87 3.49
N ILE A 97 19.69 20.13 2.74
CA ILE A 97 19.21 19.02 1.90
C ILE A 97 18.49 17.98 2.75
N ARG A 98 19.12 17.57 3.87
CA ARG A 98 18.56 16.61 4.81
C ARG A 98 17.22 17.06 5.39
N ARG A 99 17.14 18.29 5.89
CA ARG A 99 15.96 18.83 6.57
C ARG A 99 14.79 19.09 5.63
N PHE A 100 15.05 19.69 4.46
CA PHE A 100 13.99 20.20 3.60
C PHE A 100 13.63 19.30 2.42
N ASN A 101 14.55 18.45 1.95
CA ASN A 101 14.33 17.63 0.75
C ASN A 101 14.21 16.15 1.08
N LEU A 102 15.05 15.64 2.00
CA LEU A 102 15.10 14.23 2.34
C LEU A 102 14.10 13.81 3.42
N GLY A 103 13.24 14.73 3.89
CA GLY A 103 12.13 14.43 4.79
C GLY A 103 11.17 13.36 4.24
N ARG A 104 10.52 12.62 5.15
CA ARG A 104 9.65 11.48 4.81
C ARG A 104 8.15 11.76 4.90
N VAL A 105 7.73 12.91 5.43
CA VAL A 105 6.31 13.22 5.68
C VAL A 105 5.47 13.08 4.40
N LYS A 106 5.88 13.76 3.31
CA LYS A 106 5.18 13.69 2.02
C LYS A 106 5.25 12.30 1.38
N LEU A 107 6.40 11.63 1.50
CA LEU A 107 6.62 10.27 0.97
C LEU A 107 5.70 9.26 1.66
N ASN A 108 5.63 9.30 2.99
CA ASN A 108 4.77 8.42 3.78
C ASN A 108 3.29 8.68 3.49
N ALA A 109 2.88 9.96 3.42
CA ALA A 109 1.50 10.32 3.08
C ALA A 109 1.11 9.81 1.68
N ARG A 110 2.00 9.94 0.69
CA ARG A 110 1.79 9.42 -0.66
C ARG A 110 1.69 7.88 -0.67
N ARG A 111 2.58 7.19 0.05
CA ARG A 111 2.52 5.73 0.22
C ARG A 111 1.19 5.28 0.85
N ALA A 112 0.74 5.97 1.89
CA ALA A 112 -0.53 5.67 2.55
C ALA A 112 -1.72 5.84 1.59
N ARG A 113 -1.74 6.90 0.78
CA ARG A 113 -2.77 7.11 -0.25
C ARG A 113 -2.76 6.00 -1.30
N GLY A 114 -1.59 5.59 -1.79
CA GLY A 114 -1.47 4.49 -2.74
C GLY A 114 -1.99 3.16 -2.17
N GLN A 115 -1.63 2.85 -0.92
CA GLN A 115 -2.14 1.66 -0.23
C GLN A 115 -3.66 1.70 -0.03
N ALA A 116 -4.21 2.86 0.33
CA ALA A 116 -5.65 3.05 0.46
C ALA A 116 -6.38 2.84 -0.87
N GLU A 117 -5.81 3.34 -1.97
CA GLU A 117 -6.37 3.15 -3.32
C GLU A 117 -6.37 1.67 -3.74
N VAL A 118 -5.27 0.95 -3.53
CA VAL A 118 -5.19 -0.49 -3.80
C VAL A 118 -6.24 -1.26 -2.99
N LYS A 119 -6.33 -1.00 -1.68
CA LYS A 119 -7.33 -1.64 -0.80
C LYS A 119 -8.77 -1.34 -1.25
N ARG A 120 -9.03 -0.11 -1.70
CA ARG A 120 -10.33 0.29 -2.23
C ARG A 120 -10.68 -0.51 -3.49
N ARG A 121 -9.76 -0.62 -4.45
CA ARG A 121 -9.98 -1.41 -5.68
C ARG A 121 -10.27 -2.88 -5.38
N ILE A 122 -9.53 -3.46 -4.45
CA ILE A 122 -9.76 -4.85 -4.02
C ILE A 122 -11.16 -5.00 -3.38
N SER A 123 -11.53 -4.05 -2.51
CA SER A 123 -12.85 -4.07 -1.86
C SER A 123 -14.00 -3.91 -2.85
N GLU A 124 -13.82 -3.11 -3.89
CA GLU A 124 -14.80 -2.91 -4.96
C GLU A 124 -14.96 -4.18 -5.80
N ALA A 125 -13.86 -4.78 -6.26
CA ALA A 125 -13.89 -6.04 -7.00
C ALA A 125 -14.50 -7.17 -6.16
N LEU A 126 -14.18 -7.24 -4.86
CA LEU A 126 -14.81 -8.21 -3.98
C LEU A 126 -16.33 -8.00 -3.91
N ARG A 127 -16.80 -6.76 -3.75
CA ARG A 127 -18.24 -6.46 -3.75
C ARG A 127 -18.92 -6.84 -5.06
N GLU A 128 -18.22 -6.68 -6.18
CA GLU A 128 -18.69 -7.10 -7.50
C GLU A 128 -18.87 -8.61 -7.56
N VAL A 129 -17.85 -9.39 -7.18
CA VAL A 129 -17.94 -10.85 -7.04
C VAL A 129 -19.12 -11.25 -6.15
N LEU A 130 -19.31 -10.57 -5.02
CA LEU A 130 -20.40 -10.89 -4.10
C LEU A 130 -21.79 -10.53 -4.64
N ARG A 131 -21.89 -9.60 -5.60
CA ARG A 131 -23.16 -9.23 -6.27
C ARG A 131 -23.55 -10.23 -7.35
N PHE A 132 -22.59 -10.78 -8.08
CA PHE A 132 -22.81 -11.80 -9.10
C PHE A 132 -22.97 -13.22 -8.52
N ARG A 133 -23.26 -13.34 -7.22
CA ARG A 133 -23.59 -14.62 -6.61
C ARG A 133 -24.87 -15.20 -7.24
N PRO A 134 -24.85 -16.46 -7.70
CA PRO A 134 -26.07 -17.14 -8.14
C PRO A 134 -27.02 -17.49 -7.00
#